data_AF-A0A1V0N5B3-F1
#
_entry.id   AF-A0A1V0N5B3-F1
#
_cell.length_a   1.000
_cell.length_b   1.000
_cell.length_c   1.000
_cell.angle_alpha   90.00
_cell.angle_beta   90.00
_cell.angle_gamma   90.00
#
_symmetry.space_group_name_H-M   'P 1'
#
loop_
_entity.id
_entity.type
_entity.pdbx_description
1 polymer ?
#
loop_
_entity_poly.entity_id
_entity_poly.type
_entity_poly.pdbx_seq_one_letter_code
_entity_poly.pdbx_strand_id
1 'polypeptide(L)'
;MDNNSLGDPLYFLYAIQRSPYGFNLKWKHVKPLISYMFGKEVFENLKNDQVINTYNDENILEIINIPDIKYNIPDAEKEILFHKFIDFVSGNKLISGIMKIMYLDRKIAQFIIDILNQNPDKTMDDLVEASAFPIVNLPDFYYSKAFADYCKPYIENFNLDMKDILKYLGREWFVKLVIILREGTFNNNSFSKSMENNCHEFISGVREIIENDYLAEIIVNLDLFLSDRSVNRAIMNYASRSVKEKFIKRFYDWLSIANDIMVGLEFVIGSIFFLPSEKQYSTLGVYLFIIGSTQLLIRPMINIARRIHIFFLHKKI
;
A
#
# COMPACT_ATOMS: atom_id res chain seq x y z
N MET A 1 3.85 17.11 44.49
CA MET A 1 3.45 17.45 43.10
C MET A 1 4.73 17.79 42.35
N ASP A 2 5.55 16.78 42.05
CA ASP A 2 6.74 16.95 41.20
C ASP A 2 6.30 16.60 39.78
N ASN A 3 5.76 17.59 39.09
CA ASN A 3 5.01 17.40 37.84
C ASN A 3 5.80 17.89 36.62
N ASN A 4 7.08 17.49 36.53
CA ASN A 4 7.97 17.78 35.39
C ASN A 4 8.67 16.51 34.89
N SER A 5 7.92 15.41 34.75
CA SER A 5 8.38 14.27 33.96
C SER A 5 8.29 14.65 32.48
N LEU A 6 9.41 15.00 31.84
CA LEU A 6 9.50 15.00 30.38
C LEU A 6 9.38 13.57 29.79
N GLY A 7 9.30 12.53 30.63
CA GLY A 7 9.23 11.13 30.22
C GLY A 7 8.01 10.84 29.34
N ASP A 8 6.84 11.36 29.68
CA ASP A 8 5.59 11.08 28.99
C ASP A 8 5.58 11.59 27.53
N PRO A 9 5.89 12.88 27.24
CA PRO A 9 5.96 13.35 25.86
C PRO A 9 7.14 12.75 25.10
N LEU A 10 8.27 12.51 25.77
CA LEU A 10 9.45 11.89 25.17
C LEU A 10 9.17 10.45 24.72
N TYR A 11 8.40 9.68 25.49
CA TYR A 11 7.98 8.33 25.14
C TYR A 11 7.26 8.30 23.78
N PHE A 12 6.26 9.17 23.57
CA PHE A 12 5.51 9.24 22.29
C PHE A 12 6.39 9.73 21.14
N LEU A 13 7.13 10.81 21.33
CA LEU A 13 7.99 11.36 20.28
C LEU A 13 9.05 10.35 19.83
N TYR A 14 9.64 9.64 20.78
CA TYR A 14 10.64 8.62 20.50
C TYR A 14 10.03 7.38 19.84
N ALA A 15 8.86 6.92 20.31
CA ALA A 15 8.10 5.85 19.68
C ALA A 15 7.74 6.18 18.23
N ILE A 16 7.31 7.43 17.97
CA ILE A 16 7.04 7.91 16.62
C ILE A 16 8.31 7.88 15.78
N GLN A 17 9.40 8.51 16.24
CA GLN A 17 10.67 8.58 15.49
C GLN A 17 11.24 7.20 15.13
N ARG A 18 11.15 6.22 16.03
CA ARG A 18 11.67 4.86 15.79
C ARG A 18 10.75 3.99 14.93
N SER A 19 9.52 4.40 14.73
CA SER A 19 8.57 3.65 13.92
C SER A 19 9.01 3.63 12.44
N PRO A 20 8.80 2.51 11.71
CA PRO A 20 8.98 2.49 10.25
C PRO A 20 8.18 3.58 9.52
N TYR A 21 7.08 4.05 10.12
CA TYR A 21 6.20 5.10 9.58
C TYR A 21 6.61 6.52 10.00
N GLY A 22 7.59 6.65 10.90
CA GLY A 22 7.99 7.93 11.49
C GLY A 22 9.16 8.65 10.83
N PHE A 23 9.93 7.96 9.98
CA PHE A 23 11.26 8.41 9.52
C PHE A 23 11.27 9.79 8.83
N ASN A 24 10.22 10.11 8.07
CA ASN A 24 10.12 11.38 7.32
C ASN A 24 9.04 12.33 7.89
N LEU A 25 8.55 12.08 9.10
CA LEU A 25 7.53 12.93 9.70
C LEU A 25 8.12 14.27 10.11
N LYS A 26 7.56 15.35 9.58
CA LYS A 26 7.81 16.71 10.05
C LYS A 26 7.02 17.05 11.32
N TRP A 27 7.48 18.05 12.06
CA TRP A 27 6.82 18.52 13.28
C TRP A 27 5.35 18.89 13.09
N LYS A 28 4.96 19.45 11.93
CA LYS A 28 3.55 19.77 11.65
C LYS A 28 2.61 18.57 11.76
N HIS A 29 3.09 17.36 11.47
CA HIS A 29 2.29 16.14 11.56
C HIS A 29 2.10 15.69 13.01
N VAL A 30 3.10 15.90 13.88
CA VAL A 30 3.15 15.36 15.24
C VAL A 30 2.66 16.35 16.29
N LYS A 31 2.83 17.65 16.05
CA LYS A 31 2.43 18.73 16.95
C LYS A 31 0.97 18.69 17.39
N PRO A 32 -0.02 18.45 16.51
CA PRO A 32 -1.41 18.44 16.92
C PRO A 32 -1.67 17.41 18.04
N LEU A 33 -1.14 16.19 17.86
CA LEU A 33 -1.26 15.12 18.85
C LEU A 33 -0.56 15.48 20.16
N ILE A 34 0.71 15.89 20.09
CA ILE A 34 1.51 16.19 21.29
C ILE A 34 0.92 17.40 22.05
N SER A 35 0.43 18.42 21.33
CA SER A 35 -0.26 19.55 21.93
C SER A 35 -1.56 19.14 22.63
N TYR A 36 -2.31 18.20 22.05
CA TYR A 36 -3.54 17.69 22.63
C TYR A 36 -3.26 16.91 23.93
N MET A 37 -2.22 16.08 23.95
CA MET A 37 -1.91 15.20 25.07
C MET A 37 -1.25 15.93 26.25
N PHE A 38 -0.35 16.87 25.96
CA PHE A 38 0.59 17.47 26.93
C PHE A 38 0.56 19.01 26.98
N GLY A 39 -0.24 19.66 26.12
CA GLY A 39 -0.25 21.13 25.99
C GLY A 39 0.88 21.65 25.09
N LYS A 40 0.76 22.91 24.66
CA LYS A 40 1.73 23.55 23.74
C LYS A 40 3.07 23.90 24.41
N GLU A 41 3.07 24.08 25.73
CA GLU A 41 4.26 24.46 26.50
C GLU A 41 5.34 23.37 26.49
N VAL A 42 4.94 22.12 26.23
CA VAL A 42 5.84 20.97 26.20
C VAL A 42 7.00 21.12 25.21
N PHE A 43 6.78 21.79 24.07
CA PHE A 43 7.84 21.94 23.06
C PHE A 43 8.96 22.89 23.53
N GLU A 44 8.61 23.92 24.29
CA GLU A 44 9.62 24.80 24.89
C GLU A 44 10.39 24.06 25.98
N ASN A 45 9.71 23.26 26.80
CA ASN A 45 10.38 22.44 27.83
C ASN A 45 11.35 21.43 27.19
N LEU A 46 10.91 20.72 26.13
CA LEU A 46 11.76 19.77 25.39
C LEU A 46 12.99 20.46 24.75
N LYS A 47 12.83 21.70 24.28
CA LYS A 47 13.92 22.48 23.70
C LYS A 47 14.90 22.96 24.77
N ASN A 48 14.39 23.47 25.89
CA ASN A 48 15.20 23.94 27.02
C ASN A 48 16.04 22.82 27.63
N ASP A 49 15.47 21.62 27.71
CA ASP A 49 16.14 20.42 28.23
C ASP A 49 16.98 19.69 27.16
N GLN A 50 17.20 20.35 26.01
CA GLN A 50 18.04 19.87 24.91
C GLN A 50 17.62 18.51 24.33
N VAL A 51 16.36 18.12 24.50
CA VAL A 51 15.77 16.90 23.93
C VAL A 51 15.59 17.06 22.42
N ILE A 52 15.23 18.28 21.98
CA ILE A 52 15.03 18.66 20.58
C ILE A 52 15.79 19.95 20.27
N ASN A 53 16.27 20.09 19.03
CA ASN A 53 16.90 21.34 18.57
C ASN A 53 15.87 22.38 18.11
N THR A 54 14.83 21.90 17.44
CA THR A 54 13.76 22.72 16.85
C THR A 54 12.44 21.97 16.91
N TYR A 55 11.36 22.72 16.87
CA TYR A 55 10.02 22.20 16.62
C TYR A 55 9.36 22.95 15.46
N ASN A 56 10.11 23.53 14.51
CA ASN A 56 9.51 24.21 13.34
C ASN A 56 8.76 23.20 12.44
N ASP A 57 7.57 23.57 12.00
CA ASP A 57 6.62 22.76 11.23
C ASP A 57 7.22 22.06 10.00
N GLU A 58 8.18 22.70 9.35
CA GLU A 58 8.81 22.18 8.13
C GLU A 58 10.03 21.30 8.38
N ASN A 59 10.55 21.27 9.60
CA ASN A 59 11.66 20.41 10.00
C ASN A 59 11.16 18.99 10.29
N ILE A 60 11.99 18.00 9.97
CA ILE A 60 11.79 16.60 10.35
C ILE A 60 11.81 16.50 11.88
N LEU A 61 10.95 15.65 12.44
CA LEU A 61 10.96 15.27 13.84
C LEU A 61 12.31 14.64 14.16
N GLU A 62 13.05 15.28 15.07
CA GLU A 62 14.35 14.81 15.50
C GLU A 62 14.52 15.01 17.00
N ILE A 63 14.59 13.90 17.72
CA ILE A 63 15.01 13.80 19.11
C ILE A 63 16.53 13.66 19.13
N ILE A 64 17.21 14.69 19.62
CA ILE A 64 18.67 14.81 19.63
C ILE A 64 19.29 14.28 20.92
N ASN A 65 18.54 14.24 22.02
CA ASN A 65 19.01 13.76 23.30
C ASN A 65 17.90 13.02 24.06
N ILE A 66 18.29 12.00 24.81
CA ILE A 66 17.39 11.26 25.71
C ILE A 66 17.99 11.43 27.11
N PRO A 67 17.53 12.42 27.88
CA PRO A 67 18.17 12.81 29.14
C PRO A 67 18.09 11.73 30.23
N ASP A 68 17.20 10.74 30.08
CA ASP A 68 17.07 9.59 30.98
C ASP A 68 17.09 8.25 30.21
N ILE A 69 17.94 7.31 30.65
CA ILE A 69 18.01 5.94 30.13
C ILE A 69 16.69 5.19 30.40
N LYS A 70 15.85 5.67 31.33
CA LYS A 70 14.50 5.17 31.63
C LYS A 70 13.38 5.94 30.89
N TYR A 71 13.53 6.20 29.59
CA TYR A 71 12.43 6.76 28.77
C TYR A 71 11.14 5.91 28.80
N ASN A 72 11.23 4.66 29.26
CA ASN A 72 10.09 3.79 29.46
C ASN A 72 9.35 4.18 30.76
N ILE A 73 8.21 4.82 30.59
CA ILE A 73 7.28 5.16 31.68
C ILE A 73 6.55 3.92 32.22
N PRO A 74 6.05 3.93 33.46
CA PRO A 74 5.23 2.85 34.03
C PRO A 74 3.99 2.51 33.18
N ASP A 75 3.58 1.23 33.15
CA ASP A 75 2.44 0.78 32.35
C ASP A 75 1.13 1.50 32.72
N ALA A 76 0.92 1.83 33.99
CA ALA A 76 -0.25 2.59 34.44
C ALA A 76 -0.31 4.00 33.82
N GLU A 77 0.85 4.64 33.61
CA GLU A 77 0.93 5.94 32.94
C GLU A 77 0.70 5.78 31.43
N LYS A 78 1.23 4.71 30.82
CA LYS A 78 0.95 4.39 29.40
C LYS A 78 -0.53 4.23 29.12
N GLU A 79 -1.27 3.52 29.98
CA GLU A 79 -2.73 3.34 29.82
C GLU A 79 -3.47 4.67 29.79
N ILE A 80 -3.12 5.62 30.68
CA ILE A 80 -3.71 6.96 30.70
C ILE A 80 -3.41 7.70 29.39
N LEU A 81 -2.17 7.61 28.89
CA LEU A 81 -1.79 8.26 27.65
C LEU A 81 -2.43 7.60 26.42
N PHE A 82 -2.63 6.28 26.43
CA PHE A 82 -3.32 5.59 25.35
C PHE A 82 -4.80 5.93 25.30
N HIS A 83 -5.48 6.13 26.44
CA HIS A 83 -6.84 6.70 26.44
C HIS A 83 -6.87 8.08 25.78
N LYS A 84 -5.96 8.99 26.15
CA LYS A 84 -5.85 10.31 25.49
C LYS A 84 -5.56 10.21 24.00
N PHE A 85 -4.69 9.29 23.59
CA PHE A 85 -4.40 9.04 22.17
C PHE A 85 -5.65 8.56 21.42
N ILE A 86 -6.39 7.60 21.98
CA ILE A 86 -7.63 7.10 21.42
C ILE A 86 -8.65 8.23 21.29
N ASP A 87 -8.83 9.06 22.32
CA ASP A 87 -9.74 10.20 22.28
C ASP A 87 -9.40 11.16 21.13
N PHE A 88 -8.11 11.43 20.90
CA PHE A 88 -7.62 12.27 19.81
C PHE A 88 -7.95 11.68 18.42
N VAL A 89 -7.75 10.37 18.22
CA VAL A 89 -7.89 9.74 16.90
C VAL A 89 -9.28 9.18 16.60
N SER A 90 -10.12 8.98 17.62
CA SER A 90 -11.42 8.29 17.51
C SER A 90 -12.39 8.94 16.52
N GLY A 91 -12.26 10.25 16.28
CA GLY A 91 -13.05 10.98 15.29
C GLY A 91 -12.62 10.74 13.83
N ASN A 92 -11.42 10.20 13.60
CA ASN A 92 -10.95 9.86 12.25
C ASN A 92 -11.39 8.43 11.90
N LYS A 93 -12.25 8.31 10.89
CA LYS A 93 -12.84 7.03 10.47
C LYS A 93 -11.79 6.01 10.01
N LEU A 94 -10.77 6.45 9.27
CA LEU A 94 -9.72 5.56 8.79
C LEU A 94 -8.94 4.99 9.96
N ILE A 95 -8.49 5.84 10.89
CA ILE A 95 -7.71 5.38 12.06
C ILE A 95 -8.56 4.49 12.96
N SER A 96 -9.83 4.84 13.19
CA SER A 96 -10.77 3.98 13.90
C SER A 96 -10.91 2.60 13.24
N GLY A 97 -11.11 2.54 11.92
CA GLY A 97 -11.20 1.29 11.17
C GLY A 97 -9.91 0.47 11.23
N ILE A 98 -8.74 1.11 11.08
CA ILE A 98 -7.43 0.45 11.19
C ILE A 98 -7.22 -0.11 12.60
N MET A 99 -7.60 0.62 13.65
CA MET A 99 -7.52 0.13 15.03
C MET A 99 -8.36 -1.14 15.22
N LYS A 100 -9.59 -1.18 14.68
CA LYS A 100 -10.44 -2.38 14.73
C LYS A 100 -9.82 -3.55 13.95
N ILE A 101 -9.26 -3.29 12.76
CA ILE A 101 -8.54 -4.31 11.98
C ILE A 101 -7.30 -4.80 12.73
N MET A 102 -6.54 -3.90 13.35
CA MET A 102 -5.34 -4.22 14.14
C MET A 102 -5.69 -5.14 15.31
N TYR A 103 -6.81 -4.90 15.99
CA TYR A 103 -7.30 -5.76 17.07
C TYR A 103 -7.66 -7.16 16.56
N LEU A 104 -8.25 -7.26 15.36
CA LEU A 104 -8.67 -8.54 14.76
C LEU A 104 -7.50 -9.33 14.16
N ASP A 105 -6.68 -8.69 13.33
CA ASP A 105 -5.53 -9.27 12.68
C ASP A 105 -4.44 -8.21 12.44
N ARG A 106 -3.40 -8.27 13.29
CA ARG A 106 -2.25 -7.38 13.23
C ARG A 106 -1.50 -7.44 11.89
N LYS A 107 -1.38 -8.61 11.25
CA LYS A 107 -0.63 -8.74 9.99
C LYS A 107 -1.36 -8.06 8.86
N ILE A 108 -2.69 -8.20 8.81
CA ILE A 108 -3.54 -7.50 7.84
C ILE A 108 -3.45 -5.98 8.05
N ALA A 109 -3.55 -5.52 9.29
CA ALA A 109 -3.47 -4.09 9.61
C ALA A 109 -2.12 -3.49 9.18
N GLN A 110 -1.00 -4.16 9.48
CA GLN A 110 0.33 -3.73 9.07
C GLN A 110 0.46 -3.64 7.54
N PHE A 111 0.00 -4.67 6.85
CA PHE A 111 -0.02 -4.68 5.39
C PHE A 111 -0.84 -3.50 4.82
N ILE A 112 -2.00 -3.22 5.37
CA ILE A 112 -2.83 -2.08 4.95
C ILE A 112 -2.13 -0.75 5.21
N ILE A 113 -1.55 -0.57 6.40
CA ILE A 113 -0.82 0.66 6.76
C ILE A 113 0.35 0.87 5.79
N ASP A 114 1.10 -0.20 5.45
CA ASP A 114 2.20 -0.13 4.49
C ASP A 114 1.72 0.37 3.12
N ILE A 115 0.55 -0.08 2.67
CA ILE A 115 -0.06 0.31 1.40
C ILE A 115 -0.50 1.77 1.42
N LEU A 116 -1.22 2.16 2.47
CA LEU A 116 -1.71 3.53 2.62
C LEU A 116 -0.55 4.50 2.75
N ASN A 117 0.56 4.08 3.38
CA ASN A 117 1.76 4.90 3.53
C ASN A 117 2.57 5.02 2.23
N GLN A 118 2.46 4.06 1.31
CA GLN A 118 3.08 4.09 -0.03
C GLN A 118 2.30 4.92 -1.06
N ASN A 119 1.19 5.56 -0.67
CA ASN A 119 0.36 6.34 -1.58
C ASN A 119 1.15 7.51 -2.21
N PRO A 120 1.37 7.53 -3.55
CA PRO A 120 2.08 8.62 -4.22
C PRO A 120 1.27 9.93 -4.23
N ASP A 121 -0.06 9.86 -4.07
CA ASP A 121 -0.96 11.02 -3.96
C ASP A 121 -1.17 11.46 -2.50
N LYS A 122 -0.39 10.95 -1.55
CA LYS A 122 -0.50 11.36 -0.15
C LYS A 122 -0.20 12.85 -0.06
N THR A 123 -1.24 13.68 -0.10
CA THR A 123 -1.15 15.06 0.32
C THR A 123 -0.76 15.01 1.80
N MET A 124 0.37 15.61 2.14
CA MET A 124 0.94 15.65 3.51
C MET A 124 0.07 16.43 4.52
N ASP A 125 -1.23 16.57 4.25
CA ASP A 125 -2.17 17.44 4.97
C ASP A 125 -3.11 16.68 5.91
N ASP A 126 -3.18 15.34 5.86
CA ASP A 126 -3.93 14.58 6.87
C ASP A 126 -3.05 14.30 8.11
N LEU A 127 -2.86 15.36 8.91
CA LEU A 127 -1.93 15.41 10.05
C LEU A 127 -2.22 14.34 11.10
N VAL A 128 -3.49 13.94 11.25
CA VAL A 128 -3.92 12.92 12.22
C VAL A 128 -3.43 11.54 11.81
N GLU A 129 -3.55 11.17 10.54
CA GLU A 129 -3.15 9.84 10.07
C GLU A 129 -1.64 9.63 10.16
N ALA A 130 -0.88 10.66 9.79
CA ALA A 130 0.57 10.65 9.80
C ALA A 130 1.14 10.42 11.22
N SER A 131 0.55 11.02 12.24
CA SER A 131 0.96 10.83 13.64
C SER A 131 0.37 9.58 14.29
N ALA A 132 -0.77 9.08 13.82
CA ALA A 132 -1.43 7.90 14.38
C ALA A 132 -0.77 6.57 13.97
N PHE A 133 -0.39 6.38 12.70
CA PHE A 133 0.16 5.10 12.24
C PHE A 133 1.36 4.59 13.06
N PRO A 134 2.32 5.44 13.47
CA PRO A 134 3.41 5.02 14.35
C PRO A 134 2.94 4.42 15.69
N ILE A 135 1.90 5.02 16.28
CA ILE A 135 1.40 4.65 17.61
C ILE A 135 0.48 3.44 17.53
N VAL A 136 -0.40 3.37 16.52
CA VAL A 136 -1.25 2.20 16.31
C VAL A 136 -0.42 0.92 16.09
N ASN A 137 0.79 1.05 15.55
CA ASN A 137 1.73 -0.07 15.39
C ASN A 137 2.64 -0.33 16.60
N LEU A 138 2.56 0.50 17.64
CA LEU A 138 3.39 0.36 18.83
C LEU A 138 2.98 -0.89 19.63
N PRO A 139 3.91 -1.81 19.96
CA PRO A 139 3.58 -3.00 20.74
C PRO A 139 2.86 -2.68 22.06
N ASP A 140 3.33 -1.66 22.78
CA ASP A 140 2.76 -1.23 24.05
C ASP A 140 1.29 -0.79 23.89
N PHE A 141 0.95 -0.12 22.77
CA PHE A 141 -0.43 0.26 22.49
C PHE A 141 -1.28 -0.96 22.17
N TYR A 142 -0.78 -1.86 21.32
CA TYR A 142 -1.48 -3.08 20.93
C TYR A 142 -1.85 -3.98 22.11
N TYR A 143 -0.96 -4.08 23.11
CA TYR A 143 -1.20 -4.88 24.32
C TYR A 143 -1.90 -4.11 25.45
N SER A 144 -2.22 -2.82 25.24
CA SER A 144 -2.86 -2.01 26.27
C SER A 144 -4.31 -2.39 26.51
N LYS A 145 -4.76 -2.20 27.75
CA LYS A 145 -6.17 -2.36 28.10
C LYS A 145 -7.03 -1.27 27.44
N ALA A 146 -6.53 -0.04 27.38
CA ALA A 146 -7.22 1.08 26.73
C ALA A 146 -7.60 0.77 25.27
N PHE A 147 -6.68 0.17 24.51
CA PHE A 147 -6.94 -0.25 23.13
C PHE A 147 -8.00 -1.36 23.06
N ALA A 148 -7.90 -2.36 23.92
CA ALA A 148 -8.86 -3.46 23.97
C ALA A 148 -10.28 -2.98 24.34
N ASP A 149 -10.39 -2.14 25.36
CA ASP A 149 -11.65 -1.56 25.83
C ASP A 149 -12.30 -0.67 24.75
N TYR A 150 -11.50 0.01 23.93
CA TYR A 150 -11.99 0.78 22.78
C TYR A 150 -12.53 -0.11 21.65
N CYS A 151 -11.80 -1.16 21.24
CA CYS A 151 -12.17 -1.96 20.07
C CYS A 151 -13.30 -2.97 20.34
N LYS A 152 -13.33 -3.55 21.54
CA LYS A 152 -14.22 -4.67 21.89
C LYS A 152 -15.72 -4.38 21.63
N PRO A 153 -16.28 -3.22 22.01
CA PRO A 153 -17.71 -2.94 21.78
C PRO A 153 -18.10 -2.90 20.29
N TYR A 154 -17.18 -2.53 19.40
CA TYR A 154 -17.45 -2.53 17.95
C TYR A 154 -17.51 -3.96 17.42
N ILE A 155 -16.53 -4.78 17.80
CA ILE A 155 -16.38 -6.15 17.28
C ILE A 155 -17.53 -7.05 17.72
N GLU A 156 -18.02 -6.89 18.94
CA GLU A 156 -19.18 -7.63 19.44
C GLU A 156 -20.47 -7.34 18.65
N ASN A 157 -20.54 -6.22 17.94
CA ASN A 157 -21.70 -5.79 17.16
C ASN A 157 -21.50 -5.88 15.64
N PHE A 158 -20.32 -6.29 15.17
CA PHE A 158 -20.05 -6.41 13.75
C PHE A 158 -20.92 -7.49 13.12
N ASN A 159 -21.68 -7.11 12.10
CA ASN A 159 -22.54 -7.99 11.35
C ASN A 159 -22.44 -7.64 9.87
N LEU A 160 -21.83 -8.54 9.10
CA LEU A 160 -21.59 -8.32 7.68
C LEU A 160 -22.91 -8.39 6.88
N ASP A 161 -23.40 -7.27 6.36
CA ASP A 161 -24.45 -7.27 5.33
C ASP A 161 -23.82 -7.37 3.94
N MET A 162 -24.05 -8.50 3.27
CA MET A 162 -23.55 -8.72 1.91
C MET A 162 -23.99 -7.64 0.93
N LYS A 163 -25.13 -6.96 1.15
CA LYS A 163 -25.60 -5.87 0.26
C LYS A 163 -24.60 -4.73 0.14
N ASP A 164 -23.90 -4.41 1.23
CA ASP A 164 -22.89 -3.36 1.26
C ASP A 164 -21.64 -3.74 0.47
N ILE A 165 -21.38 -5.05 0.34
CA ILE A 165 -20.20 -5.59 -0.32
C ILE A 165 -20.42 -5.92 -1.80
N LEU A 166 -21.65 -6.24 -2.21
CA LEU A 166 -21.97 -6.67 -3.58
C LEU A 166 -21.44 -5.70 -4.66
N LYS A 167 -21.48 -4.39 -4.39
CA LYS A 167 -20.99 -3.35 -5.31
C LYS A 167 -19.47 -3.42 -5.57
N TYR A 168 -18.70 -3.99 -4.64
CA TYR A 168 -17.25 -4.14 -4.77
C TYR A 168 -16.84 -5.44 -5.45
N LEU A 169 -17.69 -6.48 -5.50
CA LEU A 169 -17.35 -7.77 -6.11
C LEU A 169 -17.03 -7.72 -7.62
N GLY A 170 -17.48 -6.67 -8.31
CA GLY A 170 -17.10 -6.40 -9.71
C GLY A 170 -15.77 -5.66 -9.86
N ARG A 171 -15.18 -5.16 -8.77
CA ARG A 171 -13.98 -4.32 -8.78
C ARG A 171 -12.72 -5.17 -8.66
N GLU A 172 -11.77 -4.95 -9.57
CA GLU A 172 -10.53 -5.71 -9.60
C GLU A 172 -9.72 -5.56 -8.31
N TRP A 173 -9.67 -4.33 -7.77
CA TRP A 173 -8.94 -4.06 -6.53
C TRP A 173 -9.52 -4.83 -5.34
N PHE A 174 -10.85 -4.93 -5.25
CA PHE A 174 -11.51 -5.61 -4.14
C PHE A 174 -11.31 -7.11 -4.22
N VAL A 175 -11.46 -7.71 -5.41
CA VAL A 175 -11.21 -9.14 -5.58
C VAL A 175 -9.75 -9.50 -5.28
N LYS A 176 -8.79 -8.64 -5.64
CA LYS A 176 -7.38 -8.79 -5.23
C LYS A 176 -7.22 -8.76 -3.71
N LEU A 177 -7.85 -7.81 -3.02
CA LEU A 177 -7.84 -7.74 -1.56
C LEU A 177 -8.39 -9.04 -0.94
N VAL A 178 -9.54 -9.53 -1.44
CA VAL A 178 -10.13 -10.78 -0.96
C VAL A 178 -9.20 -11.99 -1.16
N ILE A 179 -8.49 -12.05 -2.28
CA ILE A 179 -7.48 -13.10 -2.53
C ILE A 179 -6.33 -13.00 -1.51
N ILE A 180 -5.85 -11.79 -1.22
CA ILE A 180 -4.80 -11.56 -0.22
C ILE A 180 -5.26 -12.02 1.17
N LEU A 181 -6.49 -11.67 1.56
CA LEU A 181 -7.09 -12.12 2.83
C LEU A 181 -7.20 -13.65 2.88
N ARG A 182 -7.61 -14.29 1.78
CA ARG A 182 -7.72 -15.76 1.68
C ARG A 182 -6.37 -16.48 1.78
N GLU A 183 -5.34 -15.96 1.10
CA GLU A 183 -4.04 -16.61 1.03
C GLU A 183 -3.22 -16.42 2.31
N GLY A 184 -3.50 -15.36 3.09
CA GLY A 184 -2.74 -15.03 4.30
C GLY A 184 -1.26 -14.70 4.04
N THR A 185 -0.86 -14.56 2.77
CA THR A 185 0.50 -14.23 2.36
C THR A 185 0.64 -12.73 2.13
N PHE A 186 1.11 -12.02 3.15
CA PHE A 186 1.32 -10.56 3.12
C PHE A 186 2.75 -10.19 2.65
N ASN A 187 3.23 -10.83 1.58
CA ASN A 187 4.63 -10.69 1.16
C ASN A 187 4.81 -9.50 0.20
N ASN A 188 5.58 -8.47 0.62
CA ASN A 188 5.77 -7.19 -0.08
C ASN A 188 6.20 -7.34 -1.56
N ASN A 189 6.93 -8.39 -1.91
CA ASN A 189 7.40 -8.64 -3.28
C ASN A 189 6.30 -9.09 -4.26
N SER A 190 5.21 -9.67 -3.78
CA SER A 190 4.05 -10.05 -4.62
C SER A 190 3.12 -8.84 -4.82
N PHE A 191 3.00 -7.99 -3.80
CA PHE A 191 2.16 -6.82 -3.81
C PHE A 191 2.69 -5.71 -4.74
N SER A 192 3.99 -5.39 -4.66
CA SER A 192 4.62 -4.35 -5.49
C SER A 192 4.49 -4.63 -7.00
N LYS A 193 4.66 -5.89 -7.40
CA LYS A 193 4.56 -6.33 -8.80
C LYS A 193 3.13 -6.38 -9.34
N SER A 194 2.14 -6.40 -8.46
CA SER A 194 0.70 -6.50 -8.80
C SER A 194 0.00 -5.14 -8.91
N MET A 195 0.63 -4.07 -8.42
CA MET A 195 0.10 -2.72 -8.29
C MET A 195 0.52 -1.74 -9.40
N GLU A 196 1.41 -2.14 -10.33
CA GLU A 196 2.03 -1.24 -11.33
C GLU A 196 1.04 -0.44 -12.20
N ASN A 197 -0.23 -0.86 -12.33
CA ASN A 197 -1.17 -0.19 -13.25
C ASN A 197 -2.39 0.49 -12.60
N ASN A 198 -2.79 0.18 -11.35
CA ASN A 198 -4.04 0.67 -10.72
C ASN A 198 -3.91 0.97 -9.21
N CYS A 199 -2.74 1.45 -8.76
CA CYS A 199 -2.46 1.72 -7.34
C CYS A 199 -3.47 2.69 -6.69
N HIS A 200 -3.87 3.75 -7.40
CA HIS A 200 -4.80 4.76 -6.87
C HIS A 200 -6.20 4.20 -6.58
N GLU A 201 -6.81 3.46 -7.51
CA GLU A 201 -8.14 2.86 -7.31
C GLU A 201 -8.13 1.83 -6.17
N PHE A 202 -7.01 1.11 -6.02
CA PHE A 202 -6.84 0.17 -4.92
C PHE A 202 -6.77 0.88 -3.58
N ILE A 203 -5.92 1.90 -3.45
CA ILE A 203 -5.75 2.66 -2.21
C ILE A 203 -7.05 3.36 -1.81
N SER A 204 -7.72 4.03 -2.75
CA SER A 204 -8.98 4.73 -2.45
C SER A 204 -10.11 3.76 -2.09
N GLY A 205 -10.21 2.63 -2.78
CA GLY A 205 -11.18 1.59 -2.48
C GLY A 205 -10.95 0.93 -1.12
N VAL A 206 -9.69 0.62 -0.78
CA VAL A 206 -9.31 0.08 0.53
C VAL A 206 -9.61 1.08 1.64
N ARG A 207 -9.27 2.36 1.46
CA ARG A 207 -9.65 3.42 2.40
C ARG A 207 -11.16 3.47 2.62
N GLU A 208 -11.95 3.47 1.55
CA GLU A 208 -13.42 3.53 1.64
C GLU A 208 -14.01 2.41 2.49
N ILE A 209 -13.57 1.16 2.29
CA ILE A 209 -14.10 0.01 3.04
C ILE A 209 -13.60 -0.05 4.50
N ILE A 210 -12.47 0.60 4.81
CA ILE A 210 -11.99 0.74 6.19
C ILE A 210 -12.80 1.81 6.92
N GLU A 211 -13.02 2.96 6.29
CA GLU A 211 -13.77 4.08 6.88
C GLU A 211 -15.23 3.73 7.17
N ASN A 212 -15.77 2.70 6.52
CA ASN A 212 -17.12 2.16 6.75
C ASN A 212 -17.13 0.84 7.55
N ASP A 213 -16.01 0.45 8.17
CA ASP A 213 -15.83 -0.79 8.95
C ASP A 213 -16.02 -2.12 8.19
N TYR A 214 -16.44 -2.10 6.92
CA TYR A 214 -16.66 -3.29 6.07
C TYR A 214 -15.48 -4.26 6.06
N LEU A 215 -14.24 -3.76 6.02
CA LEU A 215 -13.07 -4.65 6.03
C LEU A 215 -12.92 -5.37 7.38
N ALA A 216 -13.21 -4.71 8.49
CA ALA A 216 -13.19 -5.33 9.81
C ALA A 216 -14.32 -6.37 9.92
N GLU A 217 -15.52 -6.07 9.43
CA GLU A 217 -16.65 -7.00 9.37
C GLU A 217 -16.35 -8.24 8.52
N ILE A 218 -15.68 -8.06 7.37
CA ILE A 218 -15.20 -9.15 6.53
C ILE A 218 -14.20 -10.02 7.28
N ILE A 219 -13.24 -9.43 8.00
CA ILE A 219 -12.21 -10.17 8.73
C ILE A 219 -12.83 -11.00 9.86
N VAL A 220 -13.79 -10.45 10.62
CA VAL A 220 -14.53 -11.20 11.65
C VAL A 220 -15.29 -12.39 11.04
N ASN A 221 -15.88 -12.19 9.86
CA ASN A 221 -16.75 -13.17 9.21
C ASN A 221 -16.05 -13.87 8.02
N LEU A 222 -14.72 -13.99 8.03
CA LEU A 222 -13.93 -14.32 6.84
C LEU A 222 -14.35 -15.66 6.21
N ASP A 223 -14.55 -16.70 7.02
CA ASP A 223 -14.94 -18.03 6.52
C ASP A 223 -16.31 -18.03 5.85
N LEU A 224 -17.29 -17.33 6.46
CA LEU A 224 -18.65 -17.19 5.92
C LEU A 224 -18.63 -16.37 4.63
N PHE A 225 -17.87 -15.26 4.63
CA PHE A 225 -17.70 -14.38 3.48
C PHE A 225 -17.06 -15.13 2.30
N LEU A 226 -15.96 -15.85 2.53
CA LEU A 226 -15.28 -16.63 1.48
C LEU A 226 -16.12 -17.82 0.99
N SER A 227 -17.06 -18.30 1.79
CA SER A 227 -18.00 -19.36 1.40
C SER A 227 -19.19 -18.84 0.56
N ASP A 228 -19.40 -17.53 0.49
CA ASP A 228 -20.51 -16.96 -0.29
C ASP A 228 -20.35 -17.25 -1.80
N ARG A 229 -21.48 -17.55 -2.46
CA ARG A 229 -21.49 -17.92 -3.89
C ARG A 229 -21.07 -16.76 -4.79
N SER A 230 -21.42 -15.53 -4.43
CA SER A 230 -21.10 -14.33 -5.20
C SER A 230 -19.62 -13.99 -5.09
N VAL A 231 -19.06 -14.13 -3.89
CA VAL A 231 -17.62 -13.95 -3.62
C VAL A 231 -16.80 -14.99 -4.40
N ASN A 232 -17.15 -16.27 -4.29
CA ASN A 232 -16.47 -17.33 -5.02
C ASN A 232 -16.55 -17.13 -6.55
N ARG A 233 -17.70 -16.71 -7.07
CA ARG A 233 -17.87 -16.39 -8.49
C ARG A 233 -16.96 -15.23 -8.91
N ALA A 234 -16.85 -14.18 -8.09
CA ALA A 234 -15.98 -13.04 -8.37
C ALA A 234 -14.50 -13.45 -8.44
N ILE A 235 -14.04 -14.25 -7.47
CA ILE A 235 -12.67 -14.79 -7.44
C ILE A 235 -12.39 -15.66 -8.68
N MET A 236 -13.31 -16.57 -9.03
CA MET A 236 -13.16 -17.46 -10.18
C MET A 236 -13.14 -16.70 -11.51
N ASN A 237 -13.98 -15.67 -11.65
CA ASN A 237 -14.01 -14.80 -12.83
C ASN A 237 -12.69 -14.04 -12.99
N TYR A 238 -12.17 -13.48 -11.89
CA TYR A 238 -10.87 -12.80 -11.88
C TYR A 238 -9.72 -13.76 -12.23
N ALA A 239 -9.67 -14.94 -11.61
CA ALA A 239 -8.64 -15.95 -11.90
C ALA A 239 -8.67 -16.36 -13.37
N SER A 240 -9.86 -16.65 -13.91
CA SER A 240 -10.05 -17.02 -15.32
C SER A 240 -9.58 -15.91 -16.27
N ARG A 241 -9.86 -14.63 -15.95
CA ARG A 241 -9.38 -13.48 -16.73
C ARG A 241 -7.86 -13.34 -16.66
N SER A 242 -7.28 -13.48 -15.48
CA SER A 242 -5.82 -13.40 -15.28
C SER A 242 -5.08 -14.46 -16.11
N VAL A 243 -5.59 -15.70 -16.15
CA VAL A 243 -5.02 -16.77 -16.99
C VAL A 243 -5.11 -16.43 -18.48
N LYS A 244 -6.27 -15.97 -18.95
CA LYS A 244 -6.46 -15.56 -20.36
C LYS A 244 -5.53 -14.40 -20.73
N GLU A 245 -5.42 -13.40 -19.88
CA GLU A 245 -4.53 -12.25 -20.10
C GLU A 245 -3.07 -12.68 -20.19
N LYS A 246 -2.60 -13.57 -19.30
CA LYS A 246 -1.25 -14.13 -19.35
C LYS A 246 -0.98 -14.90 -20.64
N PHE A 247 -1.95 -15.70 -21.10
CA PHE A 247 -1.85 -16.42 -22.36
C PHE A 247 -1.74 -15.45 -23.55
N ILE A 248 -2.61 -14.43 -23.59
CA ILE A 248 -2.59 -13.39 -24.64
C ILE A 248 -1.25 -12.67 -24.65
N LYS A 249 -0.76 -12.19 -23.49
CA LYS A 249 0.55 -11.52 -23.39
C LYS A 249 1.67 -12.40 -23.95
N ARG A 250 1.77 -13.65 -23.49
CA ARG A 250 2.78 -14.61 -23.96
C ARG A 250 2.70 -14.85 -25.46
N PHE A 251 1.51 -14.97 -26.02
CA PHE A 251 1.33 -15.18 -27.46
C PHE A 251 1.91 -14.01 -28.28
N TYR A 252 1.57 -12.76 -27.92
CA TYR A 252 2.10 -11.59 -28.61
C TYR A 252 3.59 -11.36 -28.34
N ASP A 253 4.09 -11.74 -27.16
CA ASP A 253 5.53 -11.68 -26.84
C ASP A 253 6.32 -12.62 -27.78
N TRP A 254 5.86 -13.86 -27.95
CA TRP A 254 6.47 -14.80 -28.91
C TRP A 254 6.39 -14.31 -30.35
N LEU A 255 5.28 -13.69 -30.75
CA LEU A 255 5.14 -13.12 -32.09
C LEU A 255 6.13 -11.97 -32.31
N SER A 256 6.35 -11.12 -31.31
CA SER A 256 7.36 -10.05 -31.38
C SER A 256 8.77 -10.62 -31.46
N ILE A 257 9.09 -11.65 -30.66
CA ILE A 257 10.42 -12.28 -30.68
C ILE A 257 10.68 -12.94 -32.04
N ALA A 258 9.70 -13.64 -32.60
CA ALA A 258 9.81 -14.24 -33.92
C ALA A 258 10.07 -13.18 -35.01
N ASN A 259 9.33 -12.06 -34.98
CA ASN A 259 9.57 -10.93 -35.89
C ASN A 259 10.98 -10.36 -35.74
N ASP A 260 11.44 -10.13 -34.50
CA ASP A 260 12.75 -9.55 -34.23
C ASP A 260 13.89 -10.48 -34.72
N ILE A 261 13.72 -11.80 -34.62
CA ILE A 261 14.66 -12.79 -35.19
C ILE A 261 14.66 -12.75 -36.71
N MET A 262 13.49 -12.69 -37.35
CA MET A 262 13.39 -12.64 -38.83
C MET A 262 14.07 -11.38 -39.38
N VAL A 263 13.80 -10.22 -38.77
CA VAL A 263 14.48 -8.96 -39.08
C VAL A 263 16.00 -9.14 -38.97
N GLY A 264 16.48 -9.66 -37.84
CA GLY A 264 17.91 -9.89 -37.62
C GLY A 264 18.54 -10.78 -38.70
N LEU A 265 17.88 -11.87 -39.07
CA LEU A 265 18.35 -12.78 -40.12
C LEU A 265 18.37 -12.09 -41.49
N GLU A 266 17.33 -11.35 -41.86
CA GLU A 266 17.25 -10.64 -43.14
C GLU A 266 18.35 -9.59 -43.27
N PHE A 267 18.63 -8.83 -42.21
CA PHE A 267 19.73 -7.86 -42.21
C PHE A 267 21.10 -8.54 -42.24
N VAL A 268 21.30 -9.64 -41.52
CA VAL A 268 22.59 -10.36 -41.53
C VAL A 268 22.84 -10.99 -42.89
N ILE A 269 21.87 -11.73 -43.43
CA ILE A 269 21.98 -12.39 -44.75
C ILE A 269 22.11 -11.33 -45.84
N GLY A 270 21.30 -10.26 -45.79
CA GLY A 270 21.39 -9.15 -46.73
C GLY A 270 22.79 -8.52 -46.73
N SER A 271 23.39 -8.35 -45.56
CA SER A 271 24.76 -7.81 -45.43
C SER A 271 25.83 -8.74 -46.01
N ILE A 272 25.66 -10.07 -45.87
CA ILE A 272 26.57 -11.07 -46.46
C ILE A 272 26.59 -10.93 -48.00
N PHE A 273 25.45 -10.67 -48.64
CA PHE A 273 25.39 -10.49 -50.11
C PHE A 273 26.11 -9.24 -50.64
N PHE A 274 26.47 -8.31 -49.76
CA PHE A 274 27.29 -7.14 -50.11
C PHE A 274 28.80 -7.36 -49.87
N LEU A 275 29.22 -8.56 -49.42
CA LEU A 275 30.63 -8.90 -49.34
C LEU A 275 31.26 -8.98 -50.73
N PRO A 276 32.56 -8.66 -50.89
CA PRO A 276 33.23 -8.68 -52.18
C PRO A 276 33.11 -9.99 -52.95
N SER A 277 33.08 -11.13 -52.24
CA SER A 277 32.93 -12.47 -52.83
C SER A 277 31.51 -12.78 -53.33
N GLU A 278 30.48 -12.12 -52.79
CA GLU A 278 29.06 -12.45 -53.02
C GLU A 278 28.32 -11.40 -53.86
N LYS A 279 29.05 -10.45 -54.46
CA LYS A 279 28.49 -9.25 -55.13
C LYS A 279 27.42 -9.54 -56.20
N GLN A 280 27.43 -10.73 -56.80
CA GLN A 280 26.39 -11.17 -57.76
C GLN A 280 24.98 -11.25 -57.14
N TYR A 281 24.87 -11.37 -55.82
CA TYR A 281 23.60 -11.42 -55.08
C TYR A 281 23.14 -10.07 -54.52
N SER A 282 23.81 -8.96 -54.86
CA SER A 282 23.51 -7.61 -54.33
C SER A 282 22.03 -7.22 -54.47
N THR A 283 21.38 -7.57 -55.59
CA THR A 283 19.95 -7.27 -55.80
C THR A 283 19.06 -8.00 -54.79
N LEU A 284 19.38 -9.25 -54.45
CA LEU A 284 18.68 -10.00 -53.39
C LEU A 284 18.93 -9.37 -52.02
N GLY A 285 20.15 -8.90 -51.77
CA GLY A 285 20.50 -8.17 -50.54
C GLY A 285 19.65 -6.90 -50.34
N VAL A 286 19.43 -6.13 -51.41
CA VAL A 286 18.53 -4.96 -51.36
C VAL A 286 17.11 -5.35 -50.99
N TYR A 287 16.56 -6.41 -51.59
CA TYR A 287 15.22 -6.87 -51.24
C TYR A 287 15.13 -7.37 -49.80
N LEU A 288 16.14 -8.08 -49.30
CA LEU A 288 16.20 -8.48 -47.88
C LEU A 288 16.18 -7.27 -46.94
N PHE A 289 16.92 -6.20 -47.26
CA PHE A 289 16.88 -4.97 -46.47
C PHE A 289 15.54 -4.25 -46.55
N ILE A 290 14.86 -4.24 -47.70
CA ILE A 290 13.53 -3.64 -47.82
C ILE A 290 12.51 -4.43 -46.99
N ILE A 291 12.54 -5.76 -47.07
CA ILE A 291 11.65 -6.64 -46.30
C ILE A 291 11.93 -6.45 -44.81
N GLY A 292 13.19 -6.52 -44.38
CA GLY A 292 13.57 -6.34 -42.98
C GLY A 292 13.20 -4.97 -42.43
N SER A 293 13.41 -3.92 -43.23
CA SER A 293 13.00 -2.55 -42.85
C SER A 293 11.49 -2.42 -42.72
N THR A 294 10.72 -3.12 -43.56
CA THR A 294 9.26 -3.16 -43.46
C THR A 294 8.82 -3.94 -42.21
N GLN A 295 9.49 -5.05 -41.88
CA GLN A 295 9.22 -5.85 -40.69
C GLN A 295 9.50 -5.10 -39.37
N LEU A 296 10.38 -4.09 -39.36
CA LEU A 296 10.54 -3.20 -38.21
C LEU A 296 9.23 -2.50 -37.81
N LEU A 297 8.32 -2.25 -38.77
CA LEU A 297 6.99 -1.69 -38.52
C LEU A 297 5.98 -2.72 -38.01
N ILE A 298 6.23 -4.01 -38.16
CA ILE A 298 5.34 -5.06 -37.67
C ILE A 298 5.37 -5.12 -36.14
N ARG A 299 6.53 -4.91 -35.51
CA ARG A 299 6.67 -4.90 -34.04
C ARG A 299 5.74 -3.91 -33.31
N PRO A 300 5.64 -2.63 -33.71
CA PRO A 300 4.65 -1.73 -33.12
C PRO A 300 3.22 -2.16 -33.42
N MET A 301 2.92 -2.76 -34.58
CA MET A 301 1.59 -3.29 -34.89
C MET A 301 1.20 -4.48 -33.99
N ILE A 302 2.12 -5.41 -33.73
CA ILE A 302 1.95 -6.50 -32.76
C ILE A 302 1.59 -5.94 -31.38
N ASN A 303 2.30 -4.89 -30.94
CA ASN A 303 2.04 -4.24 -29.66
C ASN A 303 0.68 -3.54 -29.59
N ILE A 304 0.25 -2.88 -30.68
CA ILE A 304 -1.09 -2.28 -30.77
C ILE A 304 -2.16 -3.36 -30.69
N ALA A 305 -2.02 -4.44 -31.49
CA ALA A 305 -2.95 -5.56 -31.49
C ALA A 305 -3.04 -6.22 -30.10
N ARG A 306 -1.91 -6.41 -29.41
CA ARG A 306 -1.87 -6.89 -28.02
C ARG A 306 -2.67 -6.01 -27.08
N ARG A 307 -2.49 -4.68 -27.14
CA ARG A 307 -3.22 -3.72 -26.28
C ARG A 307 -4.72 -3.74 -26.55
N ILE A 308 -5.12 -3.78 -27.81
CA ILE A 308 -6.53 -3.88 -28.22
C ILE A 308 -7.17 -5.18 -27.71
N HIS A 309 -6.47 -6.30 -27.86
CA HIS A 309 -6.97 -7.60 -27.38
C HIS A 309 -7.16 -7.60 -25.85
N ILE A 310 -6.20 -7.07 -25.09
CA ILE A 310 -6.31 -6.93 -23.63
C ILE A 310 -7.46 -5.98 -23.24
N PHE A 311 -7.61 -4.86 -23.95
CA PHE A 311 -8.71 -3.91 -23.72
C PHE A 311 -10.09 -4.58 -23.86
N PHE A 312 -10.30 -5.36 -24.93
CA PHE A 312 -11.56 -6.09 -25.12
C PHE A 312 -11.77 -7.23 -24.11
N LEU A 313 -10.68 -7.86 -23.63
CA LEU A 313 -10.77 -8.82 -22.53
C LEU A 313 -11.30 -8.16 -21.25
N HIS A 314 -10.93 -6.90 -21.00
CA HIS A 314 -11.37 -6.13 -19.83
C HIS A 314 -12.78 -5.56 -19.99
N LYS A 315 -13.22 -5.22 -21.22
CA LYS A 315 -14.54 -4.61 -21.52
C LYS A 315 -15.71 -5.60 -21.61
N LYS A 316 -15.50 -6.93 -21.65
CA LYS A 316 -16.58 -7.93 -21.81
C LYS A 316 -17.48 -8.12 -20.56
N ILE A 317 -17.63 -7.08 -19.74
CA ILE A 317 -18.43 -7.00 -18.52
C ILE A 317 -19.19 -5.66 -18.56
#